data_AF-A0A7G9FD48-F1
#
_entry.id   AF-A0A7G9FD48-F1
#
_cell.length_a   1.000
_cell.length_b   1.000
_cell.length_c   1.000
_cell.angle_alpha   90.00
_cell.angle_beta   90.00
_cell.angle_gamma   90.00
#
_symmetry.space_group_name_H-M   'P 1'
#
loop_
_entity.id
_entity.type
_entity.pdbx_description
1 polymer ?
#
loop_
_entity_poly.entity_id
_entity_poly.type
_entity_poly.pdbx_seq_one_letter_code
_entity_poly.pdbx_strand_id
1 'polypeptide(L)'
;MASIAGKEVLDSDFNKDRIRIAFNPFPEDETKRFAVQDASHLKDKRWIPDIAEIFKSDFKQMKFLSDYVKDNPSADMDDLAEIITNLKLYSESDCKYDR
;
A
#
# COMPACT_ATOMS: atom_id res chain seq x y z
N MET A 1 14.13 15.35 -26.56
CA MET A 1 15.30 15.27 -25.64
C MET A 1 15.02 14.15 -24.65
N ALA A 2 15.96 13.23 -24.45
CA ALA A 2 15.75 11.92 -23.82
C ALA A 2 16.15 11.91 -22.34
N SER A 3 15.24 11.45 -21.46
CA SER A 3 15.51 10.87 -20.12
C SER A 3 14.21 10.45 -19.44
N ILE A 4 13.44 9.54 -20.04
CA ILE A 4 12.30 8.87 -19.38
C ILE A 4 12.08 7.43 -19.89
N ALA A 5 13.09 6.86 -20.57
CA ALA A 5 13.13 5.45 -20.95
C ALA A 5 14.20 4.78 -20.08
N GLY A 6 13.76 4.00 -19.09
CA GLY A 6 14.56 3.32 -18.08
C GLY A 6 15.97 2.87 -18.51
N LYS A 7 16.96 3.74 -18.29
CA LYS A 7 18.33 3.31 -18.09
C LYS A 7 18.63 3.39 -16.60
N GLU A 8 18.95 2.23 -16.05
CA GLU A 8 19.36 2.02 -14.67
C GLU A 8 20.52 2.95 -14.32
N VAL A 9 20.30 3.85 -13.36
CA VAL A 9 21.40 4.49 -12.64
C VAL A 9 21.55 3.70 -11.35
N LEU A 10 22.46 2.73 -11.40
CA LEU A 10 22.98 2.02 -10.24
C LEU A 10 23.85 3.01 -9.45
N ASP A 11 23.32 3.51 -8.33
CA ASP A 11 24.15 4.14 -7.32
C ASP A 11 24.96 3.04 -6.60
N SER A 12 26.20 3.35 -6.25
CA SER A 12 27.22 2.37 -5.80
C SER A 12 27.04 1.90 -4.36
N ASP A 13 25.96 2.29 -3.69
CA ASP A 13 25.76 1.96 -2.28
C ASP A 13 24.57 1.03 -1.99
N PHE A 14 23.71 0.70 -2.97
CA PHE A 14 22.65 -0.35 -2.93
C PHE A 14 21.77 -0.51 -1.67
N ASN A 15 21.89 0.36 -0.67
CA ASN A 15 21.01 0.44 0.49
C ASN A 15 19.81 1.25 0.03
N LYS A 16 18.91 0.59 -0.69
CA LYS A 16 17.56 1.12 -0.95
C LYS A 16 16.83 1.13 0.38
N ASP A 17 17.08 2.13 1.22
CA ASP A 17 16.20 2.50 2.32
C ASP A 17 14.88 2.98 1.69
N ARG A 18 14.05 2.01 1.30
CA ARG A 18 12.73 2.26 0.76
C ARG A 18 11.89 2.82 1.91
N ILE A 19 11.42 4.06 1.77
CA ILE A 19 10.41 4.62 2.67
C ILE A 19 9.15 3.77 2.52
N ARG A 20 8.82 3.01 3.57
CA ARG A 20 7.61 2.19 3.61
C ARG A 20 6.48 3.03 4.18
N ILE A 21 5.36 3.04 3.48
CA ILE A 21 4.17 3.76 3.89
C ILE A 21 3.21 2.74 4.49
N ALA A 22 2.97 2.89 5.78
CA ALA A 22 1.97 2.14 6.51
C ALA A 22 0.58 2.74 6.25
N PHE A 23 -0.43 1.88 6.21
CA PHE A 23 -1.81 2.26 5.93
C PHE A 23 -2.76 1.63 6.91
N ASN A 24 -3.68 2.45 7.41
CA ASN A 24 -4.78 2.02 8.23
C ASN A 24 -6.08 2.13 7.43
N PRO A 25 -6.75 1.01 7.13
CA PRO A 25 -8.04 1.03 6.44
C PRO A 25 -9.16 1.63 7.32
N PHE A 26 -9.07 1.52 8.64
CA PHE A 26 -10.07 2.02 9.59
C PHE A 26 -9.45 3.03 10.57
N PRO A 27 -9.07 4.23 10.11
CA PRO A 27 -8.54 5.24 11.00
C PRO A 27 -9.66 6.00 11.70
N GLU A 28 -9.42 6.40 12.94
CA GLU A 28 -10.31 7.28 13.70
C GLU A 28 -10.38 8.69 13.10
N ASP A 29 -9.28 9.13 12.46
CA ASP A 29 -9.15 10.40 11.73
C ASP A 29 -8.80 10.14 10.27
N GLU A 30 -9.54 10.71 9.33
CA GLU A 30 -9.27 10.55 7.88
C GLU A 30 -7.88 11.05 7.47
N THR A 31 -7.32 12.01 8.21
CA THR A 31 -5.97 12.56 7.98
C THR A 31 -4.85 11.60 8.37
N LYS A 32 -5.15 10.54 9.14
CA LYS A 32 -4.18 9.54 9.66
C LYS A 32 -4.29 8.19 8.95
N ARG A 33 -4.90 8.14 7.76
CA ARG A 33 -4.96 6.93 6.90
C ARG A 33 -3.57 6.43 6.51
N PHE A 34 -2.62 7.33 6.30
CA PHE A 34 -1.26 7.01 5.84
C PHE A 34 -0.24 7.52 6.85
N ALA A 35 0.73 6.68 7.20
CA ALA A 35 1.83 7.04 8.08
C ALA A 35 3.14 6.43 7.57
N VAL A 36 4.27 7.02 7.93
CA VAL A 36 5.56 6.36 7.72
C VAL A 36 5.63 5.12 8.61
N GLN A 37 6.09 4.00 8.06
CA GLN A 37 6.25 2.77 8.84
C GLN A 37 7.15 3.02 10.06
N ASP A 38 6.66 2.62 11.23
CA ASP A 38 7.35 2.75 12.52
C ASP A 38 7.19 1.44 13.31
N ALA A 39 8.01 1.24 14.35
CA ALA A 39 7.92 0.08 15.23
C ALA A 39 6.53 -0.11 15.86
N SER A 40 5.77 0.99 16.04
CA SER A 40 4.41 0.95 16.58
C SER A 40 3.42 0.30 15.59
N HIS A 41 3.55 0.62 14.30
CA HIS A 41 2.70 0.06 13.23
C HIS A 41 2.97 -1.43 12.97
N LEU A 42 4.17 -1.92 13.27
CA LEU A 42 4.52 -3.35 13.15
C LEU A 42 3.90 -4.21 14.25
N LYS A 43 3.62 -3.61 15.43
CA LYS A 43 2.99 -4.30 16.56
C LYS A 43 1.47 -4.34 16.46
N ASP A 44 0.90 -3.33 15.81
CA ASP A 44 -0.54 -3.17 15.69
C ASP A 44 -1.05 -3.82 14.40
N LYS A 45 -1.81 -4.91 14.53
CA LYS A 45 -2.30 -5.71 13.40
C LYS A 45 -3.35 -5.00 12.55
N ARG A 46 -3.84 -3.85 12.99
CA ARG A 46 -4.75 -2.99 12.21
C ARG A 46 -4.00 -2.23 11.12
N TRP A 47 -2.69 -2.06 11.29
CA TRP A 47 -1.86 -1.35 10.34
C TRP A 47 -1.29 -2.31 9.30
N ILE A 48 -1.45 -1.92 8.04
CA ILE A 48 -0.82 -2.59 6.91
C ILE A 48 0.56 -1.95 6.76
N PRO A 49 1.67 -2.68 6.96
CA PRO A 49 3.00 -2.09 7.09
C PRO A 49 3.52 -1.45 5.80
N ASP A 50 3.14 -1.96 4.63
CA ASP A 50 3.55 -1.42 3.33
C ASP A 50 2.40 -1.50 2.32
N ILE A 51 1.84 -0.35 1.94
CA ILE A 51 0.79 -0.26 0.91
C ILE A 51 1.24 -0.75 -0.45
N ALA A 52 2.55 -0.72 -0.71
CA ALA A 52 3.06 -1.11 -2.02
C ALA A 52 2.80 -2.58 -2.34
N GLU A 53 2.55 -3.42 -1.33
CA GLU A 53 2.18 -4.81 -1.55
C GLU A 53 0.83 -4.95 -2.23
N ILE A 54 -0.11 -4.04 -1.96
CA ILE A 54 -1.45 -4.01 -2.54
C ILE A 54 -1.40 -3.65 -4.03
N PHE A 55 -0.42 -2.83 -4.42
CA PHE A 55 -0.21 -2.40 -5.81
C PHE A 55 0.56 -3.41 -6.66
N LYS A 56 1.08 -4.50 -6.08
CA LYS A 56 1.77 -5.55 -6.87
C LYS A 56 0.75 -6.23 -7.80
N SER A 57 1.15 -6.50 -9.04
CA SER A 57 0.30 -7.20 -10.02
C SER A 57 -0.05 -8.63 -9.59
N ASP A 58 0.80 -9.28 -8.79
CA ASP A 58 0.57 -10.62 -8.21
C ASP A 58 -0.25 -10.58 -6.90
N PHE A 59 -0.73 -9.40 -6.48
CA PHE A 59 -1.41 -9.25 -5.20
C PHE A 59 -2.77 -9.98 -5.18
N LYS A 60 -2.87 -10.98 -4.30
CA LYS A 60 -4.09 -11.76 -4.07
C LYS A 60 -4.98 -11.07 -3.03
N GLN A 61 -5.80 -10.13 -3.49
CA GLN A 61 -6.73 -9.36 -2.65
C GLN A 61 -7.57 -10.25 -1.72
N MET A 62 -8.27 -11.25 -2.27
CA MET A 62 -9.14 -12.14 -1.45
C MET A 62 -8.39 -12.85 -0.32
N LYS A 63 -7.15 -13.28 -0.57
CA LYS A 63 -6.31 -13.93 0.44
C LYS A 63 -5.92 -12.93 1.52
N PHE A 64 -5.50 -11.73 1.11
CA PHE A 64 -5.13 -10.65 2.03
C PHE A 64 -6.29 -10.25 2.95
N LEU A 65 -7.50 -10.05 2.39
CA LEU A 65 -8.68 -9.74 3.20
C LEU A 65 -8.98 -10.85 4.22
N SER A 66 -8.95 -12.11 3.78
CA SER A 66 -9.21 -13.25 4.65
C SER A 66 -8.21 -13.34 5.80
N ASP A 67 -6.92 -13.16 5.50
CA ASP A 67 -5.85 -13.11 6.51
C ASP A 67 -6.04 -11.90 7.45
N TYR A 68 -6.41 -10.73 6.93
CA TYR A 68 -6.61 -9.51 7.73
C TYR A 68 -7.81 -9.62 8.69
N VAL A 69 -8.96 -10.14 8.22
CA VAL A 69 -10.17 -10.35 9.03
C VAL A 69 -9.95 -11.43 10.09
N LYS A 70 -9.12 -12.44 9.78
CA LYS A 70 -8.74 -13.47 10.76
C LYS A 70 -7.93 -12.88 11.92
N ASP A 71 -7.02 -11.95 11.64
CA ASP A 71 -6.25 -11.25 12.66
C ASP A 71 -7.05 -10.13 13.35
N ASN A 72 -8.05 -9.56 12.67
CA ASN A 72 -8.92 -8.48 13.16
C ASN A 72 -10.41 -8.83 12.94
N PRO A 73 -11.02 -9.64 13.82
CA PRO A 73 -12.41 -10.09 13.66
C PRO A 73 -13.46 -8.96 13.81
N SER A 74 -13.03 -7.79 14.27
CA SER A 74 -13.88 -6.59 14.37
C SER A 74 -13.88 -5.73 13.09
N ALA A 75 -13.03 -6.05 12.12
CA ALA A 75 -12.96 -5.33 10.85
C ALA A 75 -13.96 -5.93 9.86
N ASP A 76 -14.68 -5.07 9.15
CA ASP A 76 -15.61 -5.49 8.10
C ASP A 76 -14.85 -5.84 6.81
N MET A 77 -15.17 -7.00 6.24
CA MET A 77 -14.51 -7.51 5.04
C MET A 77 -14.91 -6.72 3.79
N ASP A 78 -16.17 -6.31 3.70
CA ASP A 78 -16.74 -5.65 2.53
C ASP A 78 -16.20 -4.22 2.42
N ASP A 79 -16.18 -3.50 3.55
CA ASP A 79 -15.61 -2.15 3.65
C ASP A 79 -14.11 -2.14 3.29
N LEU A 80 -13.35 -3.12 3.80
CA LEU A 80 -11.93 -3.28 3.44
C LEU A 80 -11.74 -3.57 1.94
N ALA A 81 -12.62 -4.36 1.34
CA ALA A 81 -12.60 -4.65 -0.10
C ALA A 81 -12.83 -3.40 -0.94
N GLU A 82 -13.82 -2.60 -0.54
CA GLU A 82 -14.14 -1.33 -1.18
C GLU A 82 -12.97 -0.35 -1.09
N ILE A 83 -12.37 -0.20 0.08
CA ILE A 83 -11.22 0.69 0.31
C ILE A 83 -10.04 0.28 -0.58
N ILE A 84 -9.69 -1.01 -0.63
CA ILE A 84 -8.57 -1.53 -1.44
C ILE A 84 -8.85 -1.32 -2.94
N THR A 85 -10.09 -1.54 -3.36
CA THR A 85 -10.50 -1.37 -4.76
C THR A 85 -10.42 0.10 -5.17
N ASN A 86 -10.91 1.01 -4.31
CA ASN A 86 -10.76 2.45 -4.49
C ASN A 86 -9.28 2.85 -4.59
N LEU A 87 -8.43 2.33 -3.69
CA LEU A 87 -7.00 2.61 -3.68
C LEU A 87 -6.32 2.24 -5.02
N LYS A 88 -6.69 1.11 -5.63
CA LYS A 88 -6.19 0.68 -6.94
C LYS A 88 -6.66 1.60 -8.07
N LEU A 89 -7.93 2.01 -8.07
CA LEU A 89 -8.50 2.88 -9.11
C LEU A 89 -7.75 4.22 -9.23
N TYR A 90 -7.34 4.81 -8.10
CA TYR A 90 -6.56 6.05 -8.11
C TYR A 90 -5.17 5.85 -8.74
N SER A 91 -4.51 4.72 -8.47
CA SER A 91 -3.20 4.41 -9.06
C SER A 91 -3.26 4.16 -10.57
N GLU A 92 -4.35 3.59 -11.08
CA GLU A 92 -4.52 3.33 -12.53
C GLU A 92 -4.87 4.60 -13.30
N SER A 93 -5.46 5.60 -12.63
CA SER A 93 -5.87 6.86 -13.24
C SER A 93 -4.67 7.74 -13.63
N ASP A 94 -3.58 7.68 -12.86
CA ASP A 94 -2.32 8.37 -13.20
C ASP A 94 -1.61 7.79 -14.43
N CYS A 95 -1.92 6.54 -14.82
CA CYS A 95 -1.31 5.89 -15.97
C CYS A 95 -1.92 6.33 -17.32
N LYS A 96 -3.04 7.08 -17.31
CA LYS A 96 -3.72 7.54 -18.54
C LYS A 96 -3.24 8.91 -19.08
N TYR A 97 -2.37 9.61 -18.35
CA TYR A 97 -1.88 10.94 -18.73
C TYR A 97 -0.47 10.94 -19.37
N ASP A 98 0.02 9.77 -19.78
CA ASP A 98 1.26 9.65 -20.56
C ASP A 98 0.91 9.34 -22.03
N ARG A 99 0.24 10.30 -22.68
CA ARG A 99 -0.06 10.25 -24.12
C ARG A 99 0.45 11.50 -24.84
#